data_AF-A0A9E5Q918-F1
#
_entry.id   AF-A0A9E5Q918-F1
#
_cell.length_a   1.000
_cell.length_b   1.000
_cell.length_c   1.000
_cell.angle_alpha   90.00
_cell.angle_beta   90.00
_cell.angle_gamma   90.00
#
_symmetry.space_group_name_H-M   'P 1'
#
loop_
_entity.id
_entity.type
_entity.pdbx_description
1 polymer ?
#
loop_
_entity_poly.entity_id
_entity_poly.type
_entity_poly.pdbx_seq_one_letter_code
_entity_poly.pdbx_strand_id
1 'polypeptide(L)'
;NAVALMGTSLSEWQEELLLKYTDKVTLLLDNNKAGQEATDKINQRLSGICFVKTPQYPENVDQPERLSKEQLQDMLGLEANKNAARDQTSGAK
;
A
#
# COMPACT_ATOMS: atom_id res chain seq x y z
N ASN A 1 2.64 -3.39 -10.51
CA ASN A 1 1.29 -3.48 -11.12
C ASN A 1 0.29 -2.79 -10.20
N ALA A 2 -0.69 -2.10 -10.75
CA ALA A 2 -1.78 -1.48 -10.00
C ALA A 2 -3.11 -1.83 -10.69
N VAL A 3 -4.16 -2.08 -9.91
CA VAL A 3 -5.50 -2.42 -10.40
C VAL A 3 -6.50 -1.51 -9.69
N ALA A 4 -7.33 -0.81 -10.45
CA ALA A 4 -8.38 0.04 -9.90
C ALA A 4 -9.68 -0.76 -9.73
N LEU A 5 -10.30 -0.65 -8.55
CA LEU A 5 -11.54 -1.36 -8.20
C LEU A 5 -12.80 -0.69 -8.76
N MET A 6 -12.70 0.54 -9.25
CA MET A 6 -13.84 1.36 -9.73
C MET A 6 -14.95 1.50 -8.68
N GLY A 7 -14.57 1.63 -7.40
CA GLY A 7 -15.49 1.76 -6.26
C GLY A 7 -14.89 1.22 -4.96
N THR A 8 -15.77 0.86 -4.04
CA THR A 8 -15.43 0.38 -2.67
C THR A 8 -15.61 -1.14 -2.50
N SER A 9 -15.67 -1.90 -3.60
CA SER A 9 -15.88 -3.34 -3.55
C SER A 9 -14.89 -4.09 -4.44
N LEU A 10 -14.54 -5.29 -3.99
CA LEU A 10 -13.79 -6.28 -4.76
C LEU A 10 -14.69 -7.52 -4.93
N SER A 11 -15.06 -7.84 -6.17
CA SER A 11 -15.86 -9.03 -6.45
C SER A 11 -15.03 -10.30 -6.30
N GLU A 12 -15.69 -11.43 -6.10
CA GLU A 12 -15.04 -12.75 -6.02
C GLU A 12 -14.24 -13.06 -7.30
N TRP A 13 -14.81 -12.74 -8.47
CA TRP A 13 -14.12 -12.90 -9.75
C TRP A 13 -12.85 -12.05 -9.87
N GLN A 14 -12.86 -10.81 -9.37
CA GLN A 14 -11.68 -9.96 -9.35
C GLN A 14 -10.63 -10.50 -8.37
N GLU A 15 -11.06 -11.01 -7.22
CA GLU A 15 -10.20 -11.66 -6.24
C GLU A 15 -9.51 -12.90 -6.82
N GLU A 16 -10.27 -13.83 -7.41
CA GLU A 16 -9.71 -15.03 -8.04
C GLU A 16 -8.71 -14.67 -9.16
N LEU A 17 -9.02 -13.64 -9.95
CA LEU A 17 -8.14 -13.18 -10.99
C LEU A 17 -6.83 -12.59 -10.42
N LEU A 18 -6.92 -11.75 -9.38
CA LEU A 18 -5.74 -11.18 -8.71
C LEU A 18 -4.83 -12.28 -8.15
N LEU A 19 -5.42 -13.26 -7.47
CA LEU A 19 -4.69 -14.36 -6.83
C LEU A 19 -4.00 -15.30 -7.83
N LYS A 20 -4.46 -15.36 -9.09
CA LYS A 20 -3.74 -16.08 -10.16
C LYS A 20 -2.41 -15.45 -10.53
N TYR A 21 -2.21 -14.16 -10.27
CA TYR A 21 -1.02 -13.41 -10.68
C TYR A 21 -0.11 -12.99 -9.52
N THR A 22 -0.61 -12.94 -8.29
CA THR A 22 0.17 -12.52 -7.11
C THR A 22 -0.36 -13.12 -5.81
N ASP A 23 0.55 -13.40 -4.88
CA ASP A 23 0.27 -13.76 -3.49
C ASP A 23 0.46 -12.58 -2.53
N LYS A 24 0.75 -11.39 -3.07
CA LYS A 24 1.00 -10.15 -2.32
C LYS A 24 0.20 -9.01 -2.91
N VAL A 25 -0.58 -8.34 -2.08
CA VAL A 25 -1.37 -7.18 -2.46
C VAL A 25 -1.20 -6.04 -1.45
N THR A 26 -1.28 -4.82 -1.95
CA THR A 26 -1.38 -3.62 -1.11
C THR A 26 -2.72 -2.95 -1.41
N LEU A 27 -3.54 -2.75 -0.39
CA LEU A 27 -4.82 -2.06 -0.50
C LEU A 27 -4.60 -0.57 -0.26
N LEU A 28 -5.03 0.25 -1.23
CA LEU A 28 -4.90 1.70 -1.20
C LEU A 28 -6.21 2.33 -1.69
N LEU A 29 -7.25 2.28 -0.85
CA LEU A 29 -8.52 2.96 -1.06
C LEU A 29 -8.48 4.35 -0.38
N ASP A 30 -9.49 5.16 -0.64
CA ASP A 30 -9.67 6.46 0.03
C ASP A 30 -9.63 6.32 1.55
N ASN A 31 -8.92 7.23 2.20
CA ASN A 31 -8.85 7.35 3.65
C ASN A 31 -10.04 8.16 4.21
N ASN A 32 -11.24 7.76 3.79
CA ASN A 32 -12.51 8.22 4.34
C ASN A 32 -13.28 7.02 4.91
N LYS A 33 -14.43 7.26 5.55
CA LYS A 33 -15.21 6.19 6.19
C LYS A 33 -15.53 5.02 5.24
N ALA A 34 -15.99 5.32 4.01
CA ALA A 34 -16.38 4.28 3.07
C ALA A 34 -15.18 3.47 2.56
N GLY A 35 -14.05 4.13 2.29
CA GLY A 35 -12.82 3.45 1.86
C GLY A 35 -12.15 2.66 2.98
N GLN A 36 -12.22 3.13 4.23
CA GLN A 36 -11.74 2.40 5.41
C GLN A 36 -12.57 1.13 5.63
N GLU A 37 -13.91 1.23 5.66
CA GLU A 37 -14.80 0.06 5.79
C GLU A 37 -14.59 -0.96 4.66
N ALA A 38 -14.34 -0.49 3.44
CA ALA A 38 -14.04 -1.35 2.30
C ALA A 38 -12.67 -2.02 2.43
N THR A 39 -11.65 -1.28 2.87
CA THR A 39 -10.31 -1.81 3.13
C THR A 39 -10.37 -2.92 4.17
N ASP A 40 -11.09 -2.71 5.27
CA ASP A 40 -11.25 -3.71 6.34
C ASP A 40 -11.95 -4.97 5.84
N LYS A 41 -13.05 -4.82 5.07
CA LYS A 41 -13.78 -5.95 4.48
C LYS A 41 -12.92 -6.76 3.51
N ILE A 42 -12.16 -6.09 2.65
CA ILE A 42 -11.28 -6.76 1.68
C ILE A 42 -10.11 -7.42 2.41
N ASN A 43 -9.49 -6.75 3.38
CA ASN A 43 -8.41 -7.30 4.17
C ASN A 43 -8.86 -8.54 4.96
N GLN A 44 -10.03 -8.51 5.59
CA GLN A 44 -10.59 -9.65 6.31
C GLN A 44 -10.75 -10.88 5.39
N ARG A 45 -11.19 -10.68 4.15
CA ARG A 45 -11.33 -11.75 3.16
C ARG A 45 -9.98 -12.28 2.68
N LEU A 46 -9.05 -11.39 2.32
CA LEU A 46 -7.80 -11.76 1.67
C LEU A 46 -6.68 -12.19 2.62
N SER A 47 -6.67 -11.73 3.87
CA SER A 47 -5.57 -11.99 4.81
C SER A 47 -5.38 -13.46 5.18
N GLY A 48 -6.42 -14.28 5.02
CA GLY A 48 -6.32 -15.75 5.17
C GLY A 48 -5.81 -16.47 3.92
N ILE A 49 -5.67 -15.77 2.79
CA ILE A 49 -5.40 -16.34 1.47
C ILE A 49 -4.05 -15.87 0.92
N CYS A 50 -3.74 -14.59 1.09
CA CYS A 50 -2.52 -13.97 0.58
C CYS A 50 -1.99 -12.89 1.53
N PHE A 51 -0.78 -12.40 1.28
CA PHE A 51 -0.20 -11.31 2.07
C PHE A 51 -0.87 -9.99 1.69
N VAL A 52 -1.50 -9.35 2.67
CA VAL A 52 -2.17 -8.05 2.50
C VAL A 52 -1.43 -6.98 3.29
N LYS A 53 -1.08 -5.89 2.61
CA LYS A 53 -0.59 -4.66 3.25
C LYS A 53 -1.65 -3.56 3.16
N THR A 54 -1.95 -2.94 4.30
CA THR A 54 -2.83 -1.76 4.42
C THR A 54 -2.01 -0.60 4.99
N PRO A 55 -1.30 0.18 4.16
CA PRO A 55 -0.42 1.23 4.65
C PRO A 55 -1.23 2.36 5.30
N GLN A 56 -0.66 2.96 6.35
CA GLN A 56 -1.27 4.11 6.98
C GLN A 56 -1.03 5.36 6.13
N TYR A 57 -2.08 6.15 5.89
CA TYR A 57 -1.96 7.42 5.18
C TYR A 57 -1.22 8.47 6.02
N PRO A 58 -0.47 9.39 5.40
CA PRO A 58 0.06 10.57 6.06
C PRO A 58 -1.06 11.46 6.61
N GLU A 59 -0.74 12.27 7.60
CA GLU A 59 -1.68 13.27 8.11
C GLU A 59 -2.18 14.19 6.99
N ASN A 60 -3.48 14.47 7.00
CA ASN A 60 -4.16 15.36 6.04
C ASN A 60 -4.21 14.86 4.59
N VAL A 61 -3.94 13.57 4.33
CA VAL A 61 -4.18 12.95 3.02
C VAL A 61 -5.31 11.93 3.11
N ASP A 62 -6.33 12.14 2.28
CA ASP A 62 -7.57 11.38 2.24
C ASP A 62 -7.75 10.52 0.98
N GLN A 63 -6.94 10.76 -0.05
CA GLN A 63 -7.08 10.11 -1.35
C GLN A 63 -5.72 9.65 -1.92
N PRO A 64 -5.64 8.49 -2.60
CA PRO A 64 -4.40 7.98 -3.17
C PRO A 64 -3.72 8.96 -4.14
N GLU A 65 -4.49 9.66 -4.97
CA GLU A 65 -3.98 10.60 -5.99
C GLU A 65 -3.34 11.86 -5.41
N ARG A 66 -3.57 12.13 -4.11
CA ARG A 66 -2.97 13.27 -3.39
C ARG A 66 -1.62 12.94 -2.77
N LEU A 67 -1.18 11.68 -2.81
CA LEU A 67 0.12 11.28 -2.29
C LEU A 67 1.25 11.78 -3.20
N SER A 68 2.25 12.42 -2.60
CA SER A 68 3.52 12.66 -3.29
C SER A 68 4.24 11.33 -3.54
N LYS A 69 5.18 11.35 -4.49
CA LYS A 69 6.02 10.17 -4.78
C LYS A 69 6.75 9.69 -3.53
N GLU A 70 7.31 10.61 -2.76
CA GLU A 70 8.07 10.33 -1.53
C GLU A 70 7.16 9.73 -0.45
N GLN A 71 5.96 10.28 -0.26
CA GLN A 71 4.97 9.74 0.67
C GLN A 71 4.56 8.32 0.29
N LEU A 72 4.30 8.07 -1.01
CA LEU A 72 3.97 6.73 -1.49
C LEU A 72 5.14 5.76 -1.29
N GLN A 73 6.38 6.18 -1.56
CA GLN A 73 7.56 5.36 -1.34
C GLN A 73 7.75 5.00 0.14
N ASP A 74 7.60 5.96 1.04
CA ASP A 74 7.69 5.74 2.48
C ASP A 74 6.61 4.78 2.98
N MET A 75 5.34 5.03 2.63
CA MET A 75 4.20 4.15 2.96
C MET A 75 4.40 2.71 2.46
N LEU A 76 4.93 2.56 1.25
CA LEU A 76 5.18 1.26 0.65
C LEU A 76 6.47 0.61 1.17
N GLY A 77 7.32 1.32 1.91
CA GLY A 77 8.62 0.83 2.40
C GLY A 77 9.65 0.68 1.28
N LEU A 78 9.55 1.53 0.25
CA LEU A 78 10.40 1.54 -0.94
C LEU A 78 11.60 2.49 -0.82
N GLU A 79 11.81 3.10 0.34
CA GLU A 79 12.91 4.04 0.58
C GLU A 79 14.27 3.41 0.20
N ALA A 80 14.89 4.00 -0.81
CA ALA A 80 16.22 3.65 -1.29
C ALA A 80 17.26 4.04 -0.24
N ASN A 81 17.68 3.07 0.57
CA ASN A 81 18.99 2.97 1.22
C ASN A 81 19.73 4.31 1.47
N LYS A 82 19.12 5.27 2.18
CA LYS A 82 19.75 6.56 2.53
C LYS A 82 20.87 6.40 3.57
N ASN A 83 21.01 5.21 4.15
CA ASN A 83 21.98 4.91 5.20
C ASN A 83 23.35 4.42 4.69
N ALA A 84 23.52 4.13 3.40
CA ALA A 84 24.83 3.73 2.86
C ALA A 84 25.83 4.90 2.69
N ALA A 85 25.37 6.16 2.75
CA ALA A 85 26.19 7.35 2.49
C ALA A 85 26.69 8.07 3.76
N ARG A 86 26.29 7.65 4.96
CA ARG A 86 26.74 8.27 6.23
C ARG A 86 27.91 7.56 6.91
N ASP A 87 28.30 6.37 6.46
CA ASP A 87 29.33 5.55 7.11
C ASP A 87 30.74 5.69 6.49
N GLN A 88 30.98 6.73 5.67
CA GLN A 88 32.29 6.99 5.04
C GLN A 88 32.95 8.32 5.45
N THR A 89 32.42 9.05 6.45
CA THR A 89 33.04 10.31 6.92
C THR A 89 33.54 10.31 8.37
N SER A 90 33.47 9.18 9.08
CA SER A 90 34.12 9.04 10.41
C SER A 90 35.47 8.31 10.28
N GLY A 91 36.41 8.95 9.60
CA GLY A 91 37.74 8.40 9.35
C GLY A 91 38.71 9.42 8.79
N ALA A 92 38.68 10.66 9.28
CA ALA A 92 39.68 11.67 8.93
C ALA A 92 39.86 12.69 10.08
N LYS A 93 40.62 12.27 11.10
CA LYS A 93 41.68 13.00 11.81
C LYS A 93 41.84 12.48 13.23
#